data_AF-A0A1H9RSE9-F1
#
_entry.id   AF-A0A1H9RSE9-F1
#
_cell.length_a   1.000
_cell.length_b   1.000
_cell.length_c   1.000
_cell.angle_alpha   90.00
_cell.angle_beta   90.00
_cell.angle_gamma   90.00
#
_symmetry.space_group_name_H-M   'P 1'
#
loop_
_entity.id
_entity.type
_entity.pdbx_description
1 polymer ?
#
loop_
_entity_poly.entity_id
_entity_poly.type
_entity_poly.pdbx_seq_one_letter_code
_entity_poly.pdbx_strand_id
1 'polypeptide(L)'
;MSALVVPLARDLVLLPLFDAPDSGQVADWSSRGPVALVDAEHFGGTGSQRTQVRDQGRSVLKPLVREEDDPVPDVSPISQSLWWLGGVTGEHHDEFEAVGLGRHRDTADWVTSAG
;
A
#
# COMPACT_ATOMS: atom_id res chain seq x y z
N MET A 1 5.71 -11.10 18.93
CA MET A 1 6.43 -10.39 17.85
C MET A 1 6.02 -8.94 17.91
N SER A 2 6.96 -8.01 18.08
CA SER A 2 6.65 -6.58 18.00
C SER A 2 6.49 -6.22 16.53
N ALA A 3 5.33 -5.71 16.15
CA ALA A 3 5.09 -5.16 14.83
C ALA A 3 5.95 -3.90 14.66
N LEU A 4 6.73 -3.84 13.58
CA LEU A 4 7.40 -2.62 13.19
C LEU A 4 6.40 -1.69 12.52
N VAL A 5 6.22 -0.49 13.07
CA VAL A 5 5.37 0.54 12.49
C VAL A 5 6.28 1.63 11.96
N VAL A 6 6.26 1.84 10.65
CA VAL A 6 7.06 2.89 9.98
C VAL A 6 6.15 4.10 9.75
N PRO A 7 6.38 5.24 10.44
CA PRO A 7 5.58 6.44 10.20
C PRO A 7 5.78 6.96 8.78
N LEU A 8 4.69 7.39 8.16
CA LEU A 8 4.65 8.02 6.84
C LEU A 8 4.13 9.46 6.95
N ALA A 9 3.86 10.11 5.81
CA ALA A 9 3.26 11.43 5.81
C ALA A 9 1.78 11.38 6.25
N ARG A 10 1.28 12.48 6.82
CA ARG A 10 -0.16 12.73 7.07
C ARG A 10 -0.89 11.57 7.78
N ASP A 11 -0.53 11.30 9.04
CA ASP A 11 -1.20 10.31 9.89
C ASP A 11 -1.26 8.86 9.33
N LEU A 12 -0.43 8.56 8.32
CA LEU A 12 -0.27 7.23 7.76
C LEU A 12 0.88 6.48 8.41
N VAL A 13 0.74 5.16 8.42
CA VAL A 13 1.78 4.23 8.86
C VAL A 13 1.88 3.08 7.88
N LEU A 14 3.10 2.64 7.62
CA LEU A 14 3.38 1.37 6.94
C LEU A 14 3.64 0.30 7.99
N LEU A 15 2.91 -0.81 7.86
CA LEU A 15 3.08 -1.99 8.69
C LEU A 15 3.53 -3.16 7.80
N PRO A 16 4.83 -3.51 7.78
CA PRO A 16 5.31 -4.68 7.07
C PRO A 16 4.73 -5.95 7.68
N LEU A 17 4.14 -6.79 6.84
CA LEU A 17 3.53 -8.06 7.23
C LEU A 17 4.36 -9.21 6.67
N PHE A 18 4.63 -10.22 7.50
CA PHE A 18 5.32 -11.44 7.09
C PHE A 18 4.34 -12.55 6.70
N ASP A 19 3.09 -12.44 7.18
CA ASP A 19 1.98 -13.34 6.88
C ASP A 19 0.77 -12.51 6.47
N ALA A 20 -0.08 -13.07 5.61
CA ALA A 20 -1.33 -12.43 5.23
C ALA A 20 -2.25 -12.27 6.47
N PRO A 21 -2.75 -11.05 6.75
CA PRO A 21 -3.62 -10.83 7.89
C PRO A 21 -4.99 -11.45 7.63
N ASP A 22 -5.61 -11.98 8.68
CA ASP A 22 -6.97 -12.50 8.57
C ASP A 22 -8.01 -11.37 8.44
N SER A 23 -9.24 -11.72 8.06
CA SER A 23 -10.30 -10.73 7.86
C SER A 23 -10.69 -9.97 9.13
N GLY A 24 -10.50 -10.55 10.31
CA GLY A 24 -10.77 -9.92 11.61
C GLY A 24 -9.73 -8.85 11.93
N GLN A 25 -8.43 -9.17 11.77
CA GLN A 25 -7.35 -8.21 11.97
C GLN A 25 -7.51 -6.97 11.07
N VAL A 26 -7.84 -7.18 9.80
CA VAL A 26 -8.02 -6.07 8.86
C VAL A 26 -9.29 -5.27 9.18
N ALA A 27 -10.36 -5.92 9.66
CA ALA A 27 -11.55 -5.23 10.13
C ALA A 27 -11.24 -4.34 11.35
N ASP A 28 -10.48 -4.85 12.31
CA ASP A 28 -10.06 -4.11 13.50
C ASP A 28 -9.19 -2.91 13.14
N TRP A 29 -8.21 -3.07 12.25
CA TRP A 29 -7.39 -1.97 11.77
C TRP A 29 -8.23 -0.91 11.04
N SER A 30 -9.12 -1.36 10.15
CA SER A 30 -9.96 -0.46 9.37
C SER A 30 -11.09 0.21 10.17
N SER A 31 -11.27 -0.13 11.44
CA SER A 31 -12.24 0.56 12.32
C SER A 31 -11.82 2.01 12.64
N ARG A 32 -10.52 2.31 12.54
CA ARG A 32 -9.94 3.64 12.87
C ARG A 32 -9.73 4.53 11.66
N GLY A 33 -9.84 3.98 10.46
CA GLY A 33 -9.64 4.67 9.19
C GLY A 33 -9.37 3.69 8.05
N PRO A 34 -9.20 4.17 6.81
CA PRO A 34 -8.97 3.31 5.67
C PRO A 34 -7.61 2.59 5.75
N VAL A 35 -7.61 1.32 5.39
CA VAL A 35 -6.44 0.44 5.35
C VAL A 35 -6.30 -0.14 3.95
N ALA A 36 -5.17 0.15 3.30
CA ALA A 36 -4.77 -0.53 2.08
C ALA A 36 -3.91 -1.74 2.44
N LEU A 37 -4.32 -2.91 1.96
CA LEU A 37 -3.43 -4.07 1.91
C LEU A 37 -2.79 -4.08 0.53
N VAL A 38 -1.47 -4.14 0.51
CA VAL A 38 -0.66 -4.10 -0.70
C VAL A 38 0.31 -5.26 -0.66
N ASP A 39 0.34 -6.01 -1.75
CA ASP A 39 1.35 -7.01 -2.05
C ASP A 39 1.97 -6.63 -3.40
N ALA A 40 3.28 -6.70 -3.47
CA ALA A 40 4.03 -6.30 -4.65
C ALA A 40 5.30 -7.14 -4.75
N GLU A 41 5.39 -7.91 -5.82
CA GLU A 41 6.64 -8.49 -6.26
C GLU A 41 7.15 -7.60 -7.39
N HIS A 42 8.33 -6.99 -7.21
CA HIS A 42 8.91 -6.13 -8.22
C HIS A 42 10.40 -6.41 -8.38
N PHE A 43 10.79 -6.81 -9.59
CA PHE A 43 12.18 -7.10 -9.93
C PHE A 43 12.50 -6.51 -11.31
N GLY A 44 13.45 -5.57 -11.37
CA GLY A 44 13.94 -5.02 -12.65
C GLY A 44 12.92 -4.24 -13.49
N GLY A 45 11.86 -3.70 -12.87
CA GLY A 45 10.80 -2.93 -13.56
C GLY A 45 9.56 -3.76 -13.94
N THR A 46 9.57 -5.06 -13.66
CA THR A 46 8.46 -5.97 -13.94
C THR A 46 8.05 -6.69 -12.65
N GLY A 47 6.77 -7.07 -12.56
CA GLY A 47 6.28 -7.94 -11.49
C GLY A 47 4.79 -7.78 -11.21
N SER A 48 4.31 -8.54 -10.23
CA SER A 48 2.90 -8.58 -9.85
C SER A 48 2.57 -7.53 -8.79
N GLN A 49 1.33 -7.06 -8.80
CA GLN A 49 0.81 -6.16 -7.78
C GLN A 49 -0.60 -6.60 -7.41
N ARG A 50 -0.87 -6.63 -6.11
CA ARG A 50 -2.22 -6.85 -5.59
C ARG A 50 -2.52 -5.79 -4.55
N THR A 51 -3.73 -5.25 -4.62
CA THR A 51 -4.21 -4.37 -3.55
C THR A 51 -5.69 -4.54 -3.27
N GLN A 52 -6.10 -4.18 -2.07
CA GLN A 52 -7.49 -3.92 -1.71
C GLN A 52 -7.52 -2.84 -0.63
N VAL A 53 -8.64 -2.12 -0.54
CA VAL A 53 -8.84 -1.12 0.53
C VAL A 53 -10.07 -1.46 1.33
N ARG A 54 -9.92 -1.44 2.66
CA ARG A 54 -11.02 -1.54 3.61
C ARG A 54 -11.16 -0.27 4.42
N ASP A 55 -12.39 0.12 4.68
CA ASP A 55 -12.74 1.21 5.60
C ASP A 55 -13.98 0.81 6.40
N GLN A 56 -13.95 1.03 7.71
CA GLN A 56 -15.02 0.63 8.63
C GLN A 56 -15.42 -0.85 8.48
N GLY A 57 -14.42 -1.73 8.31
CA GLY A 57 -14.61 -3.17 8.10
C GLY A 57 -15.12 -3.59 6.72
N ARG A 58 -15.43 -2.65 5.82
CA ARG A 58 -16.02 -2.89 4.50
C ARG A 58 -14.99 -2.69 3.39
N SER A 59 -15.08 -3.46 2.30
CA SER A 59 -14.26 -3.22 1.12
C SER A 59 -14.78 -1.98 0.37
N VAL A 60 -13.94 -0.94 0.29
CA VAL A 60 -14.20 0.29 -0.48
C VAL A 60 -13.48 0.27 -1.84
N LEU A 61 -12.37 -0.46 -1.91
CA LEU A 61 -11.77 -0.94 -3.16
C LEU A 61 -11.73 -2.46 -3.12
N LYS A 62 -12.36 -3.10 -4.11
CA LYS A 62 -12.29 -4.55 -4.30
C LYS A 62 -10.86 -4.96 -4.68
N PRO A 63 -10.47 -6.23 -4.46
CA PRO A 63 -9.15 -6.69 -4.87
C PRO A 63 -8.86 -6.36 -6.34
N LEU A 64 -7.79 -5.62 -6.57
CA LEU A 64 -7.19 -5.38 -7.87
C LEU A 64 -5.90 -6.19 -7.93
N VAL A 65 -5.70 -6.87 -9.05
CA VAL A 65 -4.49 -7.65 -9.32
C VAL A 65 -3.99 -7.24 -10.70
N ARG A 66 -2.68 -7.06 -10.80
CA ARG A 66 -1.93 -6.99 -12.06
C ARG A 66 -0.88 -8.07 -12.00
N GLU A 67 -0.89 -8.99 -12.95
CA GLU A 67 0.17 -9.98 -13.11
C GLU A 67 1.36 -9.38 -13.89
N GLU A 68 2.52 -10.03 -13.82
CA GLU A 68 3.74 -9.57 -14.50
C GLU A 68 3.53 -9.31 -16.00
N ASP A 69 2.87 -10.26 -16.68
CA ASP A 69 2.61 -10.26 -18.13
C ASP A 69 1.42 -9.38 -18.55
N ASP A 70 0.67 -8.81 -17.60
CA ASP A 70 -0.46 -7.94 -17.92
C ASP A 70 0.02 -6.62 -18.53
N PRO A 71 -0.76 -6.02 -19.45
CA PRO A 71 -0.51 -4.67 -19.94
C PRO A 71 -0.31 -3.69 -18.78
N VAL A 72 0.65 -2.78 -18.93
CA VAL A 72 0.89 -1.73 -17.93
C VAL A 72 -0.30 -0.76 -17.96
N PRO A 73 -1.07 -0.63 -16.88
CA PRO A 73 -2.19 0.31 -16.83
C PRO A 73 -1.66 1.75 -16.68
N ASP A 74 -2.46 2.73 -17.11
CA ASP A 74 -2.16 4.16 -16.89
C ASP A 74 -2.03 4.48 -15.39
N VAL A 75 -2.78 3.76 -14.54
CA VAL A 75 -2.72 3.89 -13.08
C VAL A 75 -2.57 2.51 -12.45
N SER A 76 -1.45 2.28 -11.78
CA SER A 76 -1.15 1.00 -11.14
C SER A 76 -2.14 0.67 -10.01
N PRO A 77 -2.38 -0.62 -9.70
CA PRO A 77 -3.23 -1.01 -8.57
C PRO A 77 -2.84 -0.29 -7.26
N ILE A 78 -1.55 -0.21 -6.93
CA ILE A 78 -1.07 0.44 -5.71
C ILE A 78 -1.42 1.94 -5.73
N SER A 79 -1.20 2.64 -6.84
CA SER A 79 -1.54 4.08 -6.92
C SER A 79 -3.04 4.32 -6.70
N GLN A 80 -3.90 3.43 -7.22
CA GLN A 80 -5.34 3.51 -6.97
C GLN A 80 -5.69 3.33 -5.49
N SER A 81 -4.99 2.48 -4.73
CA SER A 81 -5.27 2.33 -3.30
C SER A 81 -4.81 3.53 -2.49
N LEU A 82 -3.71 4.20 -2.88
CA LEU A 82 -3.22 5.41 -2.22
C LEU A 82 -4.23 6.57 -2.28
N TRP A 83 -5.00 6.69 -3.37
CA TRP A 83 -6.09 7.68 -3.45
C TRP A 83 -7.13 7.51 -2.33
N TRP A 84 -7.45 6.27 -1.95
CA TRP A 84 -8.37 5.99 -0.85
C TRP A 84 -7.79 6.28 0.53
N LEU A 85 -6.46 6.33 0.64
CA LEU A 85 -5.77 6.76 1.86
C LEU A 85 -5.61 8.28 1.93
N GLY A 86 -6.16 9.03 0.97
CA GLY A 86 -6.01 10.49 0.88
C GLY A 86 -4.74 10.95 0.18
N GLY A 87 -4.04 10.05 -0.52
CA GLY A 87 -2.94 10.40 -1.42
C GLY A 87 -3.48 11.20 -2.61
N VAL A 88 -3.38 12.52 -2.55
CA VAL A 88 -3.67 13.42 -3.67
C VAL A 88 -2.35 14.04 -4.10
N THR A 89 -2.02 13.93 -5.39
CA THR A 89 -0.72 14.34 -5.93
C THR A 89 -0.41 15.81 -5.65
N GLY A 90 -1.35 16.75 -5.81
CA GLY A 90 -1.13 18.14 -5.39
C GLY A 90 0.17 18.73 -5.98
N GLU A 91 1.10 19.15 -5.11
CA GLU A 91 2.46 19.59 -5.49
C GLU A 91 3.49 18.45 -5.54
N HIS A 92 3.12 17.23 -5.16
CA HIS A 92 3.95 16.03 -5.21
C HIS A 92 3.98 15.44 -6.61
N HIS A 93 5.09 14.78 -6.95
CA HIS A 93 5.29 14.16 -8.26
C HIS A 93 4.28 13.03 -8.53
N ASP A 94 3.94 12.25 -7.50
CA ASP A 94 2.98 11.15 -7.58
C ASP A 94 2.32 10.82 -6.22
N GLU A 95 1.47 9.81 -6.22
CA GLU A 95 0.74 9.34 -5.04
C GLU A 95 1.67 8.80 -3.96
N PHE A 96 2.80 8.18 -4.34
CA PHE A 96 3.77 7.64 -3.40
C PHE A 96 4.44 8.77 -2.61
N GLU A 97 4.92 9.80 -3.29
CA GLU A 97 5.50 10.97 -2.65
C GLU A 97 4.46 11.68 -1.77
N ALA A 98 3.21 11.81 -2.25
CA ALA A 98 2.13 12.43 -1.49
C ALA A 98 1.83 11.76 -0.15
N VAL A 99 2.07 10.46 -0.03
CA VAL A 99 1.91 9.69 1.21
C VAL A 99 3.24 9.42 1.92
N GLY A 100 4.37 9.97 1.46
CA GLY A 100 5.69 9.75 2.07
C GLY A 100 6.34 8.39 1.75
N LEU A 101 5.81 7.67 0.76
CA LEU A 101 6.38 6.43 0.21
C LEU A 101 7.40 6.67 -0.91
N GLY A 102 7.82 7.91 -1.19
CA GLY A 102 8.79 8.22 -2.26
C GLY A 102 10.12 7.46 -2.12
N ARG A 103 10.64 7.35 -0.88
CA ARG A 103 11.81 6.50 -0.56
C ARG A 103 11.52 5.00 -0.56
N HIS A 104 10.26 4.62 -0.64
CA HIS A 104 9.75 3.26 -0.62
C HIS A 104 9.23 2.86 -2.01
N ARG A 105 9.72 3.51 -3.06
CA ARG A 105 9.39 3.12 -4.44
C ARG A 105 10.10 1.82 -4.83
N ASP A 106 11.29 1.59 -4.28
CA ASP A 106 12.01 0.32 -4.38
C ASP A 106 11.73 -0.55 -3.15
N THR A 107 11.30 -1.80 -3.35
CA THR A 107 11.00 -2.75 -2.27
C THR A 107 12.20 -2.97 -1.35
N ALA A 108 13.43 -2.83 -1.86
CA ALA A 108 14.66 -2.90 -1.07
C ALA A 108 14.70 -1.84 0.05
N ASP A 109 14.14 -0.65 -0.19
CA ASP A 109 14.15 0.46 0.76
C ASP A 109 13.04 0.36 1.84
N TRP A 110 12.14 -0.61 1.70
CA TRP A 110 11.17 -0.96 2.75
C TRP A 110 11.88 -1.64 3.92
N VAL A 111 12.91 -2.44 3.63
CA VAL A 111 13.64 -3.25 4.61
C VAL A 111 14.69 -2.42 5.36
N THR A 112 15.28 -1.39 4.75
CA THR A 112 16.28 -0.53 5.41
C THR A 112 15.67 0.52 6.34
N SER A 113 14.41 0.90 6.15
CA SER A 113 13.69 1.81 7.07
C SER A 113 13.11 1.11 8.30
N ALA A 114 13.31 -0.21 8.39
CA ALA A 114 12.99 -1.05 9.53
C ALA A 114 14.07 -1.08 10.62
N GLY A 115 15.19 -0.39 10.39
CA GLY A 115 16.34 -0.29 11.30
C GLY A 115 16.28 0.92 12.23
#